data_AF-A0A9W4T7G0-F1
#
_entry.id   AF-A0A9W4T7G0-F1
#
_cell.length_a   1.000
_cell.length_b   1.000
_cell.length_c   1.000
_cell.angle_alpha   90.00
_cell.angle_beta   90.00
_cell.angle_gamma   90.00
#
_symmetry.space_group_name_H-M   'P 1'
#
loop_
_entity.id
_entity.type
_entity.pdbx_description
1 polymer ?
#
loop_
_entity_poly.entity_id
_entity_poly.type
_entity_poly.pdbx_seq_one_letter_code
_entity_poly.pdbx_strand_id
1 'polypeptide(L)'
;MREVANYCIIDVLHCQELLVKLSQINDYREVAFIAHVSLFNSHYRANGMKVQNLLDAYAFKHDMVFSSRVCENIEKGKYPGAYVFPPEKEIETRRPVTGLIFASLYSSLIMAYNLSPDKLILTYGEADIVEKIKTFYIRLKELSNKRLELKACLASLGKKRQHLGKIISSAKKRGKRIPESLNSEYSSAGNSKSPIFLCELAKKTISAEKYTLNLVAEFITKKGFAIKYGNTNSLYLTCSDKYYEKCDNAFFRKDLFKEAYWTEMVNITMIVMKSLRDQVNTYLEIKNGTSYLKMAYEEILFSVCFASKKKYFSISHEDVVNFRPNDLFMRGIDT
;
A
#
# COMPACT_ATOMS: atom_id res chain seq x y z
N MET A 1 27.45 -16.45 -42.85
CA MET A 1 26.52 -15.29 -42.91
C MET A 1 25.07 -15.63 -42.57
N ARG A 2 24.50 -16.75 -43.05
CA ARG A 2 23.10 -17.13 -42.76
C ARG A 2 22.79 -17.33 -41.27
N GLU A 3 23.69 -17.95 -40.51
CA GLU A 3 23.52 -18.17 -39.07
C GLU A 3 23.55 -16.86 -38.27
N VAL A 4 24.47 -15.95 -38.63
CA VAL A 4 24.55 -14.60 -38.03
C VAL A 4 23.26 -13.81 -38.30
N ALA A 5 22.74 -13.86 -39.54
CA ALA A 5 21.47 -13.21 -39.87
C ALA A 5 20.29 -13.80 -39.08
N ASN A 6 20.24 -15.13 -38.91
CA ASN A 6 19.19 -15.79 -38.13
C ASN A 6 19.27 -15.39 -36.64
N TYR A 7 20.47 -15.34 -36.08
CA TYR A 7 20.70 -14.87 -34.71
C TYR A 7 20.20 -13.43 -34.52
N CYS A 8 20.56 -12.50 -35.43
CA CYS A 8 20.09 -11.11 -35.39
C CYS A 8 18.55 -11.00 -35.49
N ILE A 9 17.91 -11.84 -36.31
CA ILE A 9 16.44 -11.87 -36.43
C ILE A 9 15.80 -12.29 -35.11
N ILE A 10 16.34 -13.33 -34.48
CA ILE A 10 15.85 -13.85 -33.20
C ILE A 10 15.97 -12.78 -32.10
N ASP A 11 17.11 -12.08 -32.02
CA ASP A 11 17.33 -11.02 -31.02
C ASP A 11 16.32 -9.87 -31.15
N VAL A 12 16.04 -9.42 -32.38
CA VAL A 12 15.04 -8.37 -32.63
C VAL A 12 13.62 -8.86 -32.30
N LEU A 13 13.28 -10.08 -32.72
CA LEU A 13 11.96 -10.65 -32.51
C LEU A 13 11.66 -10.84 -31.01
N HIS A 14 12.63 -11.34 -30.24
CA HIS A 14 12.49 -11.49 -28.79
C HIS A 14 12.28 -10.14 -28.08
N CYS A 15 12.94 -9.06 -28.53
CA CYS A 15 12.71 -7.72 -27.99
C CYS A 15 11.26 -7.26 -28.21
N GLN A 16 10.73 -7.45 -29.42
CA GLN A 16 9.35 -7.11 -29.75
C GLN A 16 8.35 -7.96 -28.96
N GLU A 17 8.56 -9.27 -28.88
CA GLU A 17 7.71 -10.16 -28.11
C GLU A 17 7.68 -9.79 -26.63
N LEU A 18 8.84 -9.45 -26.04
CA LEU A 18 8.93 -9.02 -24.65
C LEU A 18 8.13 -7.74 -24.41
N LEU A 19 8.23 -6.77 -25.32
CA LEU A 19 7.50 -5.51 -25.25
C LEU A 19 5.97 -5.74 -25.27
N VAL A 20 5.49 -6.66 -26.12
CA VAL A 20 4.07 -7.03 -26.23
C VAL A 20 3.61 -7.81 -25.00
N LYS A 21 4.39 -8.81 -24.56
CA LYS A 21 4.09 -9.66 -23.38
C LYS A 21 4.00 -8.84 -22.10
N LEU A 22 4.84 -7.83 -21.94
CA LEU A 22 4.77 -6.88 -20.82
C LEU A 22 3.71 -5.77 -21.05
N SER A 23 3.29 -5.57 -22.30
CA SER A 23 2.47 -4.46 -22.80
C SER A 23 2.92 -3.08 -22.31
N GLN A 24 4.23 -2.83 -22.34
CA GLN A 24 4.82 -1.61 -21.80
C GLN A 24 4.28 -0.34 -22.48
N ILE A 25 4.08 -0.36 -23.80
CA ILE A 25 3.55 0.80 -24.55
C ILE A 25 2.16 1.17 -24.06
N ASN A 26 1.28 0.20 -23.81
CA ASN A 26 -0.07 0.47 -23.32
C ASN A 26 -0.04 1.11 -21.93
N ASP A 27 0.84 0.62 -21.04
CA ASP A 27 1.02 1.20 -19.70
C ASP A 27 1.46 2.67 -19.79
N TYR A 28 2.43 2.98 -20.66
CA TYR A 28 2.92 4.35 -20.85
C TYR A 28 1.89 5.27 -21.50
N ARG A 29 1.10 4.76 -22.45
CA ARG A 29 -0.02 5.51 -23.05
C ARG A 29 -1.07 5.88 -22.01
N GLU A 30 -1.39 4.96 -21.11
CA GLU A 30 -2.34 5.21 -20.04
C GLU A 30 -1.82 6.27 -19.06
N VAL A 31 -0.56 6.18 -18.64
CA VAL A 31 0.08 7.20 -17.79
C VAL A 31 0.12 8.55 -18.49
N ALA A 32 0.46 8.60 -19.78
CA ALA A 32 0.46 9.80 -20.59
C ALA A 32 -0.93 10.47 -20.62
N PHE A 33 -1.98 9.67 -20.82
CA PHE A 33 -3.36 10.13 -20.82
C PHE A 33 -3.81 10.65 -19.45
N ILE A 34 -3.52 9.92 -18.37
CA ILE A 34 -3.92 10.31 -17.01
C ILE A 34 -3.20 11.59 -16.56
N ALA A 35 -1.89 11.67 -16.79
CA ALA A 35 -1.06 12.76 -16.33
C ALA A 35 -0.97 13.94 -17.31
N HIS A 36 -1.69 13.90 -18.43
CA HIS A 36 -1.63 14.93 -19.47
C HIS A 36 -0.20 15.24 -19.94
N VAL A 37 0.62 14.21 -20.13
CA VAL A 37 2.00 14.33 -20.63
C VAL A 37 2.14 13.61 -21.97
N SER A 38 3.15 13.96 -22.77
CA SER A 38 3.46 13.20 -23.98
C SER A 38 3.88 11.75 -23.65
N LEU A 39 3.71 10.84 -24.61
CA LEU A 39 4.16 9.45 -24.46
C LEU A 39 5.67 9.39 -24.13
N PHE A 40 6.48 10.22 -24.78
CA PHE A 40 7.90 10.37 -24.49
C PHE A 40 8.13 10.72 -23.01
N ASN A 41 7.46 11.75 -22.51
CA ASN A 41 7.57 12.22 -21.13
C ASN A 41 7.07 11.18 -20.11
N SER A 42 6.08 10.36 -20.47
CA SER A 42 5.63 9.27 -19.60
C SER A 42 6.72 8.24 -19.31
N HIS A 43 7.62 8.02 -20.28
CA HIS A 43 8.72 7.06 -20.23
C HIS A 43 10.00 7.68 -19.64
N TYR A 44 10.42 8.85 -20.13
CA TYR A 44 11.74 9.42 -19.83
C TYR A 44 11.76 10.38 -18.64
N ARG A 45 10.61 10.88 -18.16
CA ARG A 45 10.56 11.83 -17.04
C ARG A 45 10.00 11.19 -15.78
N ALA A 46 10.57 11.59 -14.64
CA ALA A 46 10.17 11.11 -13.33
C ALA A 46 8.73 11.50 -12.98
N ASN A 47 8.16 10.86 -11.95
CA ASN A 47 6.75 11.05 -11.58
C ASN A 47 6.43 12.47 -11.07
N GLY A 48 7.40 13.22 -10.52
CA GLY A 48 7.18 14.59 -10.08
C GLY A 48 6.64 15.51 -11.18
N MET A 49 7.14 15.38 -12.41
CA MET A 49 6.64 16.15 -13.56
C MET A 49 5.21 15.74 -13.95
N LYS A 50 4.87 14.45 -13.82
CA LYS A 50 3.52 13.93 -14.09
C LYS A 50 2.52 14.51 -13.09
N VAL A 51 2.92 14.59 -11.82
CA VAL A 51 2.14 15.22 -10.75
C VAL A 51 1.96 16.71 -11.03
N GLN A 52 3.02 17.42 -11.41
CA GLN A 52 2.95 18.85 -11.72
C GLN A 52 1.97 19.13 -12.88
N ASN A 53 2.10 18.43 -14.00
CA ASN A 53 1.17 18.61 -15.14
C ASN A 53 -0.28 18.30 -14.75
N LEU A 54 -0.50 17.32 -13.87
CA LEU A 54 -1.82 16.98 -13.36
C LEU A 54 -2.43 18.13 -12.54
N LEU A 55 -1.61 18.75 -11.69
CA LEU A 55 -2.00 19.90 -10.87
C LEU A 55 -2.24 21.12 -11.76
N ASP A 56 -1.39 21.40 -12.74
CA ASP A 56 -1.56 22.53 -13.66
C ASP A 56 -2.86 22.39 -14.47
N ALA A 57 -3.14 21.19 -14.99
CA ALA A 57 -4.40 20.90 -15.69
C ALA A 57 -5.63 21.05 -14.79
N TYR A 58 -5.50 20.75 -13.50
CA TYR A 58 -6.55 20.96 -12.50
C TYR A 58 -6.73 22.45 -12.22
N ALA A 59 -5.64 23.18 -11.95
CA ALA A 59 -5.66 24.62 -11.71
C ALA A 59 -6.35 25.36 -12.84
N PHE A 60 -5.98 25.04 -14.08
CA PHE A 60 -6.57 25.64 -15.27
C PHE A 60 -8.10 25.44 -15.34
N LYS A 61 -8.62 24.28 -14.95
CA LYS A 61 -10.06 24.01 -14.93
C LYS A 61 -10.82 24.73 -13.81
N HIS A 62 -10.12 25.14 -12.77
CA HIS A 62 -10.70 25.76 -11.57
C HIS A 62 -10.32 27.23 -11.41
N ASP A 63 -9.75 27.85 -12.45
CA ASP A 63 -9.28 29.24 -12.44
C ASP A 63 -8.30 29.52 -11.29
N MET A 64 -7.41 28.55 -11.02
CA MET A 64 -6.36 28.64 -10.01
C MET A 64 -4.99 28.78 -10.68
N VAL A 65 -4.04 29.36 -9.96
CA VAL A 65 -2.64 29.50 -10.39
C VAL A 65 -1.73 28.79 -9.40
N PHE A 66 -0.78 27.99 -9.89
CA PHE A 66 0.28 27.38 -9.08
C PHE A 66 1.61 28.09 -9.31
N SER A 67 2.40 28.20 -8.24
CA SER A 67 3.79 28.64 -8.35
C SER A 67 4.65 27.53 -8.94
N SER A 68 5.43 27.85 -9.97
CA SER A 68 6.48 27.00 -10.52
C SER A 68 7.85 27.24 -9.87
N ARG A 69 7.93 28.15 -8.89
CA ARG A 69 9.18 28.49 -8.21
C ARG A 69 9.59 27.39 -7.23
N VAL A 70 10.85 27.01 -7.28
CA VAL A 70 11.45 26.12 -6.27
C VAL A 70 11.67 26.93 -4.99
N CYS A 71 11.37 26.31 -3.85
CA CYS A 71 11.54 26.96 -2.56
C CYS A 71 13.04 27.17 -2.26
N GLU A 72 13.47 28.41 -2.09
CA GLU A 72 14.89 28.75 -1.83
C GLU A 72 15.26 28.59 -0.34
N ASN A 73 14.31 28.89 0.55
CA ASN A 73 14.48 28.83 2.00
C ASN A 73 14.07 27.46 2.55
N ILE A 74 14.94 26.46 2.41
CA ILE A 74 14.69 25.11 2.91
C ILE A 74 15.37 24.96 4.28
N GLU A 75 14.58 24.67 5.33
CA GLU A 75 15.13 24.27 6.63
C GLU A 75 16.11 23.10 6.44
N LYS A 76 17.34 23.23 6.94
CA LYS A 76 18.34 22.16 6.85
C LYS A 76 17.94 21.00 7.75
N GLY A 77 17.49 19.89 7.16
CA GLY A 77 17.22 18.65 7.90
C GLY A 77 16.19 17.77 7.21
N LYS A 78 16.09 16.51 7.66
CA LYS A 78 14.98 15.62 7.30
C LYS A 78 13.90 15.74 8.38
N TYR A 79 12.64 15.85 7.97
CA TYR A 79 11.52 15.73 8.91
C TYR A 79 11.42 14.27 9.43
N PRO A 80 10.86 14.06 10.64
CA PRO A 80 10.73 12.72 11.22
C PRO A 80 9.90 11.81 10.30
N GLY A 81 10.38 10.58 10.10
CA GLY A 81 9.73 9.59 9.24
C GLY A 81 8.60 8.82 9.94
N ALA A 82 8.09 7.82 9.22
CA ALA A 82 7.06 6.91 9.71
C ALA A 82 7.47 6.15 10.98
N TYR A 83 6.50 5.92 11.86
CA TYR A 83 6.70 5.15 13.08
C TYR A 83 6.72 3.64 12.78
N VAL A 84 7.58 2.92 13.52
CA VAL A 84 7.74 1.45 13.41
C VAL A 84 7.65 0.87 14.80
N PHE A 85 6.64 0.03 15.04
CA PHE A 85 6.55 -0.74 16.28
C PHE A 85 7.73 -1.71 16.33
N PRO A 86 8.48 -1.75 17.45
CA PRO A 86 9.62 -2.67 17.56
C PRO A 86 9.12 -4.11 17.45
N PRO A 87 9.82 -4.98 16.69
CA PRO A 87 9.46 -6.40 16.64
C PRO A 87 9.84 -7.07 17.96
N GLU A 88 8.99 -7.99 18.42
CA GLU A 88 9.40 -9.03 19.36
C GLU A 88 10.39 -9.96 18.64
N LYS A 89 11.67 -9.85 18.98
CA LYS A 89 12.75 -10.58 18.31
C LYS A 89 12.77 -12.04 18.73
N GLU A 90 11.97 -12.85 18.08
CA GLU A 90 11.88 -14.28 18.36
C GLU A 90 11.41 -15.07 17.13
N ILE A 91 11.60 -16.38 17.19
CA ILE A 91 10.92 -17.33 16.31
C ILE A 91 9.58 -17.68 16.96
N GLU A 92 8.51 -17.11 16.44
CA GLU A 92 7.16 -17.44 16.85
C GLU A 92 6.72 -18.74 16.16
N THR A 93 6.78 -19.82 16.92
CA THR A 93 6.34 -21.18 16.51
C THR A 93 5.06 -21.61 17.19
N ARG A 94 4.59 -20.86 18.19
CA ARG A 94 3.43 -21.25 18.99
C ARG A 94 2.14 -20.84 18.31
N ARG A 95 2.05 -19.58 17.86
CA ARG A 95 0.81 -19.04 17.28
C ARG A 95 1.02 -18.38 15.91
N PRO A 96 0.04 -18.49 14.99
CA PRO A 96 0.09 -17.76 13.73
C PRO A 96 0.09 -16.24 13.95
N VAL A 97 0.86 -15.53 13.13
CA VAL A 97 0.91 -14.07 13.10
C VAL A 97 0.26 -13.57 11.82
N THR A 98 -0.44 -12.45 11.85
CA THR A 98 -1.17 -11.94 10.68
C THR A 98 -1.00 -10.45 10.49
N GLY A 99 -0.88 -10.03 9.23
CA GLY A 99 -0.78 -8.63 8.85
C GLY A 99 -2.13 -7.98 8.55
N LEU A 100 -2.48 -6.93 9.29
CA LEU A 100 -3.48 -5.94 8.87
C LEU A 100 -2.75 -4.75 8.22
N ILE A 101 -3.14 -4.36 7.01
CA ILE A 101 -2.48 -3.30 6.24
C ILE A 101 -3.49 -2.29 5.72
N PHE A 102 -3.19 -1.00 5.86
CA PHE A 102 -3.98 0.07 5.24
C PHE A 102 -3.87 0.05 3.72
N ALA A 103 -5.01 0.06 3.04
CA ALA A 103 -5.07 0.18 1.60
C ALA A 103 -4.81 1.64 1.19
N SER A 104 -3.61 1.93 0.66
CA SER A 104 -3.25 3.28 0.16
C SER A 104 -3.24 4.37 1.23
N LEU A 105 -2.60 4.07 2.36
CA LEU A 105 -2.62 4.89 3.57
C LEU A 105 -2.52 6.40 3.33
N TYR A 106 -1.49 6.88 2.65
CA TYR A 106 -1.28 8.32 2.46
C TYR A 106 -2.44 9.00 1.73
N SER A 107 -2.91 8.44 0.60
CA SER A 107 -4.08 8.98 -0.10
C SER A 107 -5.32 8.96 0.78
N SER A 108 -5.55 7.86 1.52
CA SER A 108 -6.68 7.75 2.45
C SER A 108 -6.61 8.77 3.58
N LEU A 109 -5.43 9.04 4.14
CA LEU A 109 -5.23 10.05 5.18
C LEU A 109 -5.49 11.45 4.65
N ILE A 110 -4.97 11.76 3.46
CA ILE A 110 -5.17 13.04 2.80
C ILE A 110 -6.67 13.29 2.59
N MET A 111 -7.42 12.27 2.17
CA MET A 111 -8.87 12.36 1.97
C MET A 111 -9.64 12.43 3.29
N ALA A 112 -9.31 11.60 4.28
CA ALA A 112 -10.01 11.53 5.57
C ALA A 112 -9.83 12.81 6.39
N TYR A 113 -8.61 13.35 6.43
CA TYR A 113 -8.29 14.57 7.16
C TYR A 113 -8.33 15.83 6.31
N ASN A 114 -8.76 15.72 5.06
CA ASN A 114 -8.93 16.84 4.13
C ASN A 114 -7.63 17.67 4.00
N LEU A 115 -6.48 16.98 3.92
CA LEU A 115 -5.17 17.61 3.87
C LEU A 115 -4.94 18.18 2.47
N SER A 116 -4.66 19.47 2.38
CA SER A 116 -4.43 20.11 1.08
C SER A 116 -3.71 21.45 1.25
N PRO A 117 -2.90 21.87 0.26
CA PRO A 117 -2.29 23.21 0.28
C PRO A 117 -3.31 24.34 0.41
N ASP A 118 -4.50 24.23 -0.22
CA ASP A 118 -5.57 25.25 -0.17
C ASP A 118 -6.26 25.36 1.20
N LYS A 119 -5.94 24.48 2.14
CA LYS A 119 -6.48 24.44 3.52
C LYS A 119 -5.43 24.72 4.59
N LEU A 120 -4.24 25.15 4.18
CA LEU A 120 -3.21 25.56 5.11
C LEU A 120 -3.56 26.96 5.63
N ILE A 121 -3.86 27.05 6.91
CA ILE A 121 -4.09 28.32 7.62
C ILE A 121 -2.82 28.60 8.41
N LEU A 122 -2.09 29.66 8.05
CA LEU A 122 -0.86 30.05 8.74
C LEU A 122 -1.11 31.15 9.77
N THR A 123 -2.21 31.90 9.62
CA THR A 123 -2.57 32.99 10.53
C THR A 123 -4.04 32.91 10.95
N TYR A 124 -4.38 33.45 12.13
CA TYR A 124 -5.75 33.43 12.65
C TYR A 124 -6.76 34.16 11.75
N GLY A 125 -6.33 35.18 11.00
CA GLY A 125 -7.21 35.94 10.09
C GLY A 125 -7.63 35.18 8.83
N GLU A 126 -6.91 34.13 8.44
CA GLU A 126 -7.23 33.30 7.26
C GLU A 126 -8.26 32.21 7.56
N ALA A 127 -8.53 31.93 8.83
CA ALA A 127 -9.40 30.82 9.24
C ALA A 127 -10.85 30.97 8.76
N ASP A 128 -11.41 32.18 8.79
CA ASP A 128 -12.80 32.47 8.41
C ASP A 128 -13.04 32.38 6.89
N ILE A 129 -11.98 32.46 6.08
CA ILE A 129 -12.05 32.41 4.61
C ILE A 129 -12.05 30.95 4.11
N VAL A 130 -11.32 30.07 4.79
CA VAL A 130 -11.06 28.69 4.35
C VAL A 130 -12.27 27.75 4.54
N GLU A 131 -13.19 28.05 5.48
CA GLU A 131 -14.40 27.25 5.70
C GLU A 131 -15.28 27.11 4.43
N LYS A 132 -15.13 28.05 3.47
CA LYS A 132 -15.91 28.11 2.23
C LYS A 132 -15.29 27.36 1.04
N ILE A 133 -14.03 26.90 1.11
CA ILE A 133 -13.29 26.37 -0.06
C ILE A 133 -13.20 24.83 -0.04
N LYS A 134 -13.94 24.16 -0.93
CA LYS A 134 -13.96 22.69 -1.13
C LYS A 134 -13.38 22.30 -2.50
N THR A 135 -12.07 22.41 -2.72
CA THR A 135 -11.53 22.26 -4.08
C THR A 135 -10.64 21.02 -4.24
N PHE A 136 -9.51 20.89 -3.52
CA PHE A 136 -8.54 19.79 -3.76
C PHE A 136 -9.06 18.34 -3.55
N TYR A 137 -10.15 18.19 -2.78
CA TYR A 137 -10.80 16.91 -2.45
C TYR A 137 -11.30 16.12 -3.67
N ILE A 138 -11.68 16.80 -4.75
CA ILE A 138 -12.32 16.17 -5.92
C ILE A 138 -11.31 15.32 -6.69
N ARG A 139 -10.04 15.76 -6.82
CA ARG A 139 -9.06 15.10 -7.69
C ARG A 139 -8.50 13.79 -7.12
N LEU A 140 -8.19 13.74 -5.82
CA LEU A 140 -7.74 12.49 -5.18
C LEU A 140 -8.85 11.44 -5.19
N LYS A 141 -10.10 11.88 -5.06
CA LYS A 141 -11.28 11.01 -5.22
C LYS A 141 -11.36 10.48 -6.65
N GLU A 142 -11.21 11.33 -7.67
CA GLU A 142 -11.17 10.89 -9.08
C GLU A 142 -10.03 9.91 -9.39
N LEU A 143 -8.81 10.16 -8.90
CA LEU A 143 -7.68 9.26 -9.11
C LEU A 143 -7.85 7.94 -8.35
N SER A 144 -8.39 7.99 -7.13
CA SER A 144 -8.73 6.79 -6.35
C SER A 144 -9.82 5.97 -7.05
N ASN A 145 -10.84 6.62 -7.60
CA ASN A 145 -11.90 5.97 -8.37
C ASN A 145 -11.36 5.35 -9.65
N LYS A 146 -10.55 6.07 -10.44
CA LYS A 146 -9.86 5.50 -11.61
C LYS A 146 -9.00 4.29 -11.24
N ARG A 147 -8.32 4.32 -10.09
CA ARG A 147 -7.57 3.16 -9.59
C ARG A 147 -8.46 1.98 -9.23
N LEU A 148 -9.62 2.22 -8.61
CA LEU A 148 -10.60 1.17 -8.31
C LEU A 148 -11.20 0.58 -9.58
N GLU A 149 -11.56 1.41 -10.56
CA GLU A 149 -12.02 0.99 -11.89
C GLU A 149 -10.97 0.13 -12.60
N LEU A 150 -9.70 0.56 -12.59
CA LEU A 150 -8.61 -0.22 -13.17
C LEU A 150 -8.37 -1.52 -12.42
N LYS A 151 -8.44 -1.54 -11.08
CA LYS A 151 -8.40 -2.78 -10.30
C LYS A 151 -9.53 -3.73 -10.66
N ALA A 152 -10.76 -3.24 -10.84
CA ALA A 152 -11.92 -4.03 -11.23
C ALA A 152 -11.78 -4.58 -12.66
N CYS A 153 -11.33 -3.75 -13.61
CA CYS A 153 -11.00 -4.17 -14.97
C CYS A 153 -9.91 -5.25 -14.97
N LEU A 154 -8.87 -5.09 -14.15
CA LEU A 154 -7.79 -6.08 -14.01
C LEU A 154 -8.26 -7.38 -13.35
N ALA A 155 -9.17 -7.33 -12.37
CA ALA A 155 -9.75 -8.50 -11.73
C ALA A 155 -10.61 -9.33 -12.70
N SER A 156 -11.40 -8.66 -13.55
CA SER A 156 -12.17 -9.33 -14.61
C SER A 156 -11.29 -9.93 -15.72
N LEU A 157 -10.17 -9.27 -16.04
CA LEU A 157 -9.11 -9.81 -16.91
C LEU A 157 -8.37 -11.00 -16.29
N GLY A 158 -8.22 -11.05 -14.96
CA GLY A 158 -7.65 -12.18 -14.23
C GLY A 158 -8.53 -13.43 -14.31
N LYS A 159 -9.86 -13.28 -14.19
CA LYS A 159 -10.83 -14.39 -14.33
C LYS A 159 -10.83 -15.01 -15.74
N LYS A 160 -10.67 -14.20 -16.80
CA LYS A 160 -10.50 -14.69 -18.19
C LYS A 160 -9.15 -15.40 -18.45
N ARG A 161 -8.18 -15.28 -17.55
CA ARG A 161 -6.78 -15.74 -17.72
C ARG A 161 -6.36 -16.89 -16.82
N GLN A 162 -7.24 -17.43 -15.98
CA GLN A 162 -7.01 -18.74 -15.32
C GLN A 162 -6.70 -19.85 -16.34
N HIS A 163 -7.01 -19.63 -17.63
CA HIS A 163 -6.65 -20.50 -18.75
C HIS A 163 -5.23 -20.32 -19.34
N LEU A 164 -4.47 -19.27 -19.01
CA LEU A 164 -3.15 -18.97 -19.61
C LEU A 164 -2.17 -18.42 -18.56
N GLY A 165 -1.49 -19.34 -17.87
CA GLY A 165 -0.45 -19.05 -16.89
C GLY A 165 0.78 -18.37 -17.53
N LYS A 166 1.08 -17.14 -17.06
CA LYS A 166 2.35 -16.37 -17.09
C LYS A 166 2.11 -14.84 -16.98
N ILE A 167 0.88 -14.36 -17.20
CA ILE A 167 0.54 -12.91 -17.26
C ILE A 167 0.22 -12.28 -15.87
N ILE A 168 0.09 -13.09 -14.82
CA ILE A 168 -0.25 -12.63 -13.46
C ILE A 168 0.87 -11.72 -12.88
N SER A 169 2.14 -11.96 -13.22
CA SER A 169 3.28 -11.17 -12.73
C SER A 169 3.29 -9.74 -13.29
N SER A 170 2.87 -9.53 -14.54
CA SER A 170 2.83 -8.20 -15.17
C SER A 170 1.62 -7.37 -14.74
N ALA A 171 0.45 -7.99 -14.51
CA ALA A 171 -0.74 -7.31 -13.97
C ALA A 171 -0.54 -6.84 -12.52
N LYS A 172 0.13 -7.64 -11.68
CA LYS A 172 0.54 -7.24 -10.32
C LYS A 172 1.51 -6.03 -10.38
N LYS A 173 2.32 -5.92 -11.44
CA LYS A 173 3.20 -4.76 -11.71
C LYS A 173 2.42 -3.51 -12.16
N ARG A 174 1.35 -3.63 -12.96
CA ARG A 174 0.45 -2.53 -13.35
C ARG A 174 -0.31 -1.93 -12.16
N GLY A 175 -0.90 -2.80 -11.35
CA GLY A 175 -1.57 -2.41 -10.10
C GLY A 175 -0.65 -1.79 -9.06
N LYS A 176 0.68 -1.93 -9.20
CA LYS A 176 1.72 -1.27 -8.37
C LYS A 176 2.10 0.13 -8.86
N ARG A 177 2.14 0.39 -10.19
CA ARG A 177 2.55 1.70 -10.75
C ARG A 177 1.59 2.86 -10.46
N ILE A 178 0.28 2.61 -10.39
CA ILE A 178 -0.73 3.62 -10.05
C ILE A 178 -0.67 4.02 -8.55
N PRO A 179 -0.52 3.09 -7.59
CA PRO A 179 -0.19 3.47 -6.22
C PRO A 179 1.13 4.23 -6.11
N GLU A 180 2.14 3.90 -6.91
CA GLU A 180 3.40 4.67 -6.96
C GLU A 180 3.18 6.11 -7.46
N SER A 181 2.28 6.36 -8.42
CA SER A 181 1.98 7.73 -8.87
C SER A 181 1.23 8.54 -7.81
N LEU A 182 0.30 7.93 -7.06
CA LEU A 182 -0.38 8.60 -5.93
C LEU A 182 0.55 8.85 -4.74
N ASN A 183 1.41 7.88 -4.40
CA ASN A 183 2.46 8.08 -3.38
C ASN A 183 3.48 9.15 -3.81
N SER A 184 3.66 9.34 -5.13
CA SER A 184 4.56 10.36 -5.67
C SER A 184 4.04 11.79 -5.52
N GLU A 185 2.72 12.01 -5.45
CA GLU A 185 2.14 13.33 -5.18
C GLU A 185 2.55 13.82 -3.78
N TYR A 186 2.34 12.97 -2.77
CA TYR A 186 2.79 13.22 -1.40
C TYR A 186 4.31 13.38 -1.32
N SER A 187 5.06 12.47 -1.96
CA SER A 187 6.52 12.53 -1.98
C SER A 187 7.04 13.81 -2.63
N SER A 188 6.30 14.40 -3.58
CA SER A 188 6.67 15.66 -4.24
C SER A 188 6.44 16.85 -3.32
N ALA A 189 5.41 16.84 -2.48
CA ALA A 189 5.21 17.85 -1.44
C ALA A 189 6.28 17.78 -0.34
N GLY A 190 6.84 16.60 -0.07
CA GLY A 190 7.97 16.42 0.85
C GLY A 190 9.36 16.64 0.22
N ASN A 191 9.45 16.89 -1.08
CA ASN A 191 10.70 17.06 -1.81
C ASN A 191 11.03 18.55 -1.94
N SER A 192 12.09 19.01 -1.27
CA SER A 192 12.49 20.42 -1.24
C SER A 192 12.89 21.00 -2.60
N LYS A 193 13.22 20.15 -3.58
CA LYS A 193 13.52 20.56 -4.95
C LYS A 193 12.28 20.71 -5.84
N SER A 194 11.11 20.37 -5.30
CA SER A 194 9.84 20.44 -6.02
C SER A 194 9.24 21.84 -5.92
N PRO A 195 8.66 22.39 -7.00
CA PRO A 195 7.89 23.64 -6.93
C PRO A 195 6.68 23.58 -5.99
N ILE A 196 6.14 22.37 -5.77
CA ILE A 196 5.00 22.12 -4.88
C ILE A 196 5.41 21.68 -3.47
N PHE A 197 6.66 21.96 -3.08
CA PHE A 197 7.17 21.62 -1.75
C PHE A 197 6.35 22.31 -0.65
N LEU A 198 5.80 21.50 0.26
CA LEU A 198 5.07 21.97 1.43
C LEU A 198 5.36 21.07 2.63
N CYS A 199 6.42 21.41 3.36
CA CYS A 199 6.92 20.62 4.49
C CYS A 199 5.87 20.43 5.60
N GLU A 200 5.08 21.46 5.90
CA GLU A 200 3.94 21.45 6.82
C GLU A 200 2.95 20.31 6.51
N LEU A 201 2.54 20.20 5.25
CA LEU A 201 1.62 19.17 4.78
C LEU A 201 2.23 17.78 4.90
N ALA A 202 3.53 17.65 4.57
CA ALA A 202 4.26 16.40 4.72
C ALA A 202 4.31 15.94 6.19
N LYS A 203 4.69 16.84 7.12
CA LYS A 203 4.73 16.60 8.57
C LYS A 203 3.35 16.25 9.13
N LYS A 204 2.30 16.98 8.74
CA LYS A 204 0.91 16.74 9.17
C LYS A 204 0.41 15.36 8.74
N THR A 205 0.73 14.93 7.52
CA THR A 205 0.35 13.60 7.02
C THR A 205 1.04 12.47 7.81
N ILE A 206 2.33 12.63 8.16
CA ILE A 206 3.07 11.64 8.97
C ILE A 206 2.52 11.58 10.40
N SER A 207 2.16 12.73 10.97
CA SER A 207 1.49 12.77 12.27
C SER A 207 0.14 12.05 12.23
N ALA A 208 -0.67 12.31 11.19
CA ALA A 208 -1.95 11.65 10.98
C ALA A 208 -1.80 10.12 10.78
N GLU A 209 -0.76 9.69 10.06
CA GLU A 209 -0.39 8.27 9.95
C GLU A 209 -0.14 7.65 11.33
N LYS A 210 0.74 8.26 12.13
CA LYS A 210 1.10 7.75 13.45
C LYS A 210 -0.11 7.70 14.38
N TYR A 211 -0.93 8.76 14.37
CA TYR A 211 -2.16 8.83 15.13
C TYR A 211 -3.13 7.71 14.75
N THR A 212 -3.38 7.52 13.45
CA THR A 212 -4.31 6.49 12.95
C THR A 212 -3.83 5.08 13.28
N LEU A 213 -2.53 4.81 13.14
CA LEU A 213 -1.95 3.51 13.46
C LEU A 213 -2.05 3.21 14.97
N ASN A 214 -1.78 4.21 15.82
CA ASN A 214 -1.92 4.09 17.27
C ASN A 214 -3.38 3.87 17.69
N LEU A 215 -4.34 4.59 17.09
CA LEU A 215 -5.77 4.37 17.34
C LEU A 215 -6.20 2.93 17.07
N VAL A 216 -5.72 2.35 15.96
CA VAL A 216 -5.99 0.95 15.62
C VAL A 216 -5.29 0.01 16.62
N ALA A 217 -4.03 0.27 16.95
CA ALA A 217 -3.28 -0.53 17.91
C ALA A 217 -3.96 -0.58 19.29
N GLU A 218 -4.48 0.55 19.78
CA GLU A 218 -5.24 0.62 21.04
C GLU A 218 -6.55 -0.18 20.95
N PHE A 219 -7.29 -0.05 19.86
CA PHE A 219 -8.55 -0.78 19.66
C PHE A 219 -8.33 -2.30 19.65
N ILE A 220 -7.29 -2.74 18.95
CA ILE A 220 -6.93 -4.16 18.81
C ILE A 220 -6.43 -4.74 20.14
N THR A 221 -5.60 -4.00 20.87
CA THR A 221 -5.13 -4.39 22.21
C THR A 221 -6.30 -4.51 23.19
N LYS A 222 -7.25 -3.56 23.18
CA LYS A 222 -8.48 -3.63 24.00
C LYS A 222 -9.36 -4.84 23.70
N LYS A 223 -9.31 -5.36 22.47
CA LYS A 223 -10.01 -6.60 22.06
C LYS A 223 -9.25 -7.88 22.44
N GLY A 224 -8.06 -7.77 23.03
CA GLY A 224 -7.26 -8.89 23.53
C GLY A 224 -6.31 -9.52 22.50
N PHE A 225 -6.00 -8.81 21.41
CA PHE A 225 -4.99 -9.25 20.44
C PHE A 225 -3.63 -8.64 20.78
N ALA A 226 -2.56 -9.41 20.61
CA ALA A 226 -1.20 -8.96 20.85
C ALA A 226 -0.57 -8.42 19.55
N ILE A 227 0.20 -7.33 19.64
CA ILE A 227 0.92 -6.74 18.50
C ILE A 227 2.38 -7.22 18.56
N LYS A 228 2.79 -8.02 17.57
CA LYS A 228 4.16 -8.58 17.48
C LYS A 228 5.14 -7.66 16.76
N TYR A 229 4.64 -6.94 15.75
CA TYR A 229 5.44 -6.01 14.94
C TYR A 229 4.51 -5.03 14.23
N GLY A 230 5.05 -3.92 13.73
CA GLY A 230 4.30 -2.97 12.92
C GLY A 230 5.22 -2.07 12.12
N ASN A 231 4.86 -1.78 10.88
CA ASN A 231 5.66 -1.00 9.95
C ASN A 231 4.77 -0.06 9.14
N THR A 232 4.87 1.26 9.40
CA THR A 232 4.24 2.35 8.63
C THR A 232 2.72 2.19 8.49
N ASN A 233 2.30 1.34 7.55
CA ASN A 233 0.90 1.09 7.22
C ASN A 233 0.38 -0.29 7.63
N SER A 234 1.18 -1.07 8.39
CA SER A 234 0.86 -2.45 8.73
C SER A 234 1.07 -2.76 10.21
N LEU A 235 0.21 -3.62 10.76
CA LEU A 235 0.33 -4.21 12.09
C LEU A 235 0.31 -5.73 11.98
N TYR A 236 1.27 -6.38 12.62
CA TYR A 236 1.39 -7.82 12.73
C TYR A 236 0.90 -8.26 14.10
N LEU A 237 -0.11 -9.11 14.10
CA LEU A 237 -0.92 -9.42 15.26
C LEU A 237 -0.95 -10.92 15.53
N THR A 238 -1.18 -11.28 16.79
CA THR A 238 -1.44 -12.65 17.22
C THR A 238 -2.78 -12.72 17.95
N CYS A 239 -3.55 -13.78 17.68
CA CYS A 239 -4.81 -14.03 18.37
C CYS A 239 -4.59 -14.50 19.80
N SER A 240 -5.52 -14.17 20.70
CA SER A 240 -5.55 -14.72 22.05
C SER A 240 -5.64 -16.25 22.04
N ASP A 241 -5.01 -16.89 23.02
CA ASP A 241 -5.05 -18.36 23.20
C ASP A 241 -6.48 -18.92 23.30
N LYS A 242 -7.45 -18.10 23.73
CA LYS A 242 -8.86 -18.47 23.84
C LYS A 242 -9.46 -19.02 22.54
N TYR A 243 -9.00 -18.55 21.38
CA TYR A 243 -9.51 -19.01 20.08
C TYR A 243 -9.03 -20.43 19.72
N TYR A 244 -7.91 -20.86 20.30
CA TYR A 244 -7.28 -22.13 19.97
C TYR A 244 -7.56 -23.23 20.99
N GLU A 245 -8.23 -22.93 22.11
CA GLU A 245 -8.45 -23.86 23.23
C GLU A 245 -8.99 -25.23 22.81
N LYS A 246 -9.96 -25.27 21.88
CA LYS A 246 -10.50 -26.53 21.34
C LYS A 246 -9.45 -27.35 20.58
N CYS A 247 -8.70 -26.67 19.72
CA CYS A 247 -7.65 -27.25 18.89
C CYS A 247 -6.46 -27.72 19.76
N ASP A 248 -6.06 -26.89 20.73
CA ASP A 248 -5.04 -27.19 21.72
C ASP A 248 -5.41 -28.46 22.52
N ASN A 249 -6.64 -28.51 23.05
CA ASN A 249 -7.11 -29.66 23.82
C ASN A 249 -7.12 -30.96 23.00
N ALA A 250 -7.55 -30.92 21.74
CA ALA A 250 -7.52 -32.08 20.85
C ALA A 250 -6.08 -32.54 20.55
N PHE A 251 -5.14 -31.61 20.39
CA PHE A 251 -3.73 -31.94 20.23
C PHE A 251 -3.12 -32.53 21.50
N PHE A 252 -3.42 -31.98 22.68
CA PHE A 252 -2.95 -32.51 23.97
C PHE A 252 -3.46 -33.93 24.26
N ARG A 253 -4.68 -34.24 23.84
CA ARG A 253 -5.25 -35.61 23.92
C ARG A 253 -4.63 -36.60 22.93
N LYS A 254 -3.75 -36.13 22.03
CA LYS A 254 -3.16 -36.88 20.90
C LYS A 254 -4.18 -37.33 19.86
N ASP A 255 -5.32 -36.63 19.77
CA ASP A 255 -6.35 -36.88 18.76
C ASP A 255 -5.97 -36.28 17.40
N LEU A 256 -5.01 -35.35 17.36
CA LEU A 256 -4.54 -34.65 16.17
C LEU A 256 -3.03 -34.87 15.93
N PHE A 257 -2.68 -35.12 14.67
CA PHE A 257 -1.29 -35.02 14.21
C PHE A 257 -0.85 -33.56 14.12
N LYS A 258 0.46 -33.30 14.25
CA LYS A 258 1.05 -31.95 14.29
C LYS A 258 0.66 -31.07 13.08
N GLU A 259 0.68 -31.63 11.88
CA GLU A 259 0.31 -30.91 10.66
C GLU A 259 -1.18 -30.55 10.61
N ALA A 260 -2.06 -31.44 11.10
CA ALA A 260 -3.49 -31.18 11.22
C ALA A 260 -3.78 -30.09 12.25
N TYR A 261 -3.12 -30.14 13.41
CA TYR A 261 -3.19 -29.10 14.44
C TYR A 261 -2.77 -27.72 13.92
N TRP A 262 -1.63 -27.65 13.22
CA TRP A 262 -1.17 -26.41 12.59
C TRP A 262 -2.14 -25.89 11.53
N THR A 263 -2.70 -26.78 10.72
CA THR A 263 -3.71 -26.42 9.70
C THR A 263 -4.96 -25.82 10.34
N GLU A 264 -5.45 -26.43 11.42
CA GLU A 264 -6.63 -25.97 12.12
C GLU A 264 -6.40 -24.62 12.81
N MET A 265 -5.22 -24.39 13.41
CA MET A 265 -4.85 -23.08 13.94
C MET A 265 -4.89 -21.99 12.86
N VAL A 266 -4.26 -22.22 11.72
CA VAL A 266 -4.24 -21.23 10.62
C VAL A 266 -5.67 -20.94 10.13
N ASN A 267 -6.51 -21.96 9.99
CA ASN A 267 -7.91 -21.79 9.60
C ASN A 267 -8.72 -20.97 10.61
N ILE A 268 -8.55 -21.24 11.91
CA ILE A 268 -9.17 -20.44 12.98
C ILE A 268 -8.70 -18.98 12.86
N THR A 269 -7.40 -18.74 12.69
CA THR A 269 -6.86 -17.39 12.53
C THR A 269 -7.48 -16.68 11.33
N MET A 270 -7.64 -17.34 10.17
CA MET A 270 -8.25 -16.74 8.98
C MET A 270 -9.67 -16.23 9.25
N ILE A 271 -10.48 -17.01 9.98
CA ILE A 271 -11.86 -16.64 10.30
C ILE A 271 -11.89 -15.45 11.27
N VAL A 272 -11.12 -15.54 12.36
CA VAL A 272 -11.07 -14.49 13.40
C VAL A 272 -10.55 -13.18 12.81
N MET A 273 -9.57 -13.23 11.91
CA MET A 273 -9.02 -12.02 11.28
C MET A 273 -9.95 -11.35 10.30
N LYS A 274 -10.75 -12.11 9.54
CA LYS A 274 -11.80 -11.52 8.68
C LYS A 274 -12.79 -10.73 9.55
N SER A 275 -13.22 -11.28 10.68
CA SER A 275 -14.08 -10.59 11.64
C SER A 275 -13.42 -9.37 12.27
N LEU A 276 -12.15 -9.48 12.69
CA LEU A 276 -11.41 -8.35 13.28
C LEU A 276 -11.23 -7.20 12.29
N ARG A 277 -10.90 -7.50 11.03
CA ARG A 277 -10.77 -6.50 9.95
C ARG A 277 -12.06 -5.69 9.81
N ASP A 278 -13.21 -6.36 9.79
CA ASP A 278 -14.50 -5.68 9.60
C ASP A 278 -14.85 -4.81 10.82
N GLN A 279 -14.52 -5.28 12.03
CA GLN A 279 -14.65 -4.47 13.26
C GLN A 279 -13.72 -3.24 13.26
N VAL A 280 -12.46 -3.40 12.83
CA VAL A 280 -11.49 -2.28 12.73
C VAL A 280 -11.97 -1.26 11.69
N ASN A 281 -12.46 -1.71 10.53
CA ASN A 281 -12.99 -0.81 9.51
C ASN A 281 -14.23 -0.05 9.98
N THR A 282 -15.13 -0.71 10.70
CA THR A 282 -16.30 -0.07 11.33
C THR A 282 -15.86 0.98 12.36
N TYR A 283 -14.87 0.65 13.20
CA TYR A 283 -14.32 1.58 14.18
C TYR A 283 -13.68 2.81 13.53
N LEU A 284 -12.90 2.61 12.46
CA LEU A 284 -12.27 3.70 11.70
C LEU A 284 -13.31 4.62 11.05
N GLU A 285 -14.40 4.05 10.52
CA GLU A 285 -15.49 4.82 9.92
C GLU A 285 -16.22 5.67 10.97
N ILE A 286 -16.52 5.10 12.14
CA ILE A 286 -17.13 5.83 13.27
C ILE A 286 -16.21 6.97 13.74
N LYS A 287 -14.89 6.72 13.85
CA LYS A 287 -13.94 7.71 14.38
C LYS A 287 -13.64 8.85 13.41
N ASN A 288 -13.58 8.57 12.10
CA ASN A 288 -13.23 9.59 11.10
C ASN A 288 -14.45 10.18 10.38
N GLY A 289 -15.66 9.63 10.60
CA GLY A 289 -16.88 10.04 9.90
C GLY A 289 -16.86 9.73 8.39
N THR A 290 -15.84 9.01 7.89
CA THR A 290 -15.68 8.65 6.48
C THR A 290 -15.10 7.25 6.35
N SER A 291 -15.40 6.59 5.23
CA SER A 291 -14.91 5.24 4.92
C SER A 291 -13.61 5.23 4.09
N TYR A 292 -12.87 6.33 4.06
CA TYR A 292 -11.62 6.43 3.28
C TYR A 292 -10.48 5.60 3.87
N LEU A 293 -10.43 5.48 5.20
CA LEU A 293 -9.46 4.65 5.90
C LEU A 293 -10.00 3.23 6.05
N LYS A 294 -9.37 2.30 5.35
CA LYS A 294 -9.69 0.87 5.42
C LYS A 294 -8.43 0.04 5.52
N MET A 295 -8.48 -0.98 6.37
CA MET A 295 -7.47 -2.02 6.47
C MET A 295 -7.93 -3.28 5.73
N ALA A 296 -6.98 -3.90 5.05
CA ALA A 296 -7.10 -5.21 4.45
C ALA A 296 -6.33 -6.23 5.29
N TYR A 297 -6.85 -7.45 5.31
CA TYR A 297 -6.13 -8.62 5.74
C TYR A 297 -5.34 -9.15 4.54
N GLU A 298 -4.04 -9.37 4.69
CA GLU A 298 -3.15 -9.80 3.59
C GLU A 298 -2.83 -11.30 3.66
N GLU A 299 -2.02 -11.71 4.62
CA GLU A 299 -1.55 -13.09 4.76
C GLU A 299 -1.36 -13.47 6.25
N ILE A 300 -1.41 -14.77 6.53
CA ILE A 300 -0.98 -15.35 7.80
C ILE A 300 0.42 -15.91 7.64
N LEU A 301 1.27 -15.63 8.62
CA LEU A 301 2.66 -16.04 8.71
C LEU A 301 2.76 -17.09 9.83
N PHE A 302 3.09 -18.33 9.47
CA PHE A 302 3.27 -19.40 10.45
C PHE A 302 4.15 -20.56 9.96
N SER A 303 5.26 -20.90 10.61
CA SER A 303 5.97 -20.17 11.69
C SER A 303 6.66 -18.92 11.15
N VAL A 304 6.95 -17.94 12.02
CA VAL A 304 7.58 -16.66 11.62
C VAL A 304 8.78 -16.33 12.51
N CYS A 305 9.84 -15.78 11.92
CA CYS A 305 11.00 -15.28 12.64
C CYS A 305 11.19 -13.79 12.39
N PHE A 306 11.10 -12.98 13.45
CA PHE A 306 11.39 -11.55 13.40
C PHE A 306 12.83 -11.29 13.86
N ALA A 307 13.75 -11.05 12.92
CA ALA A 307 15.16 -10.81 13.25
C ALA A 307 15.43 -9.35 13.66
N SER A 308 14.86 -8.40 12.91
CA SER A 308 14.96 -6.97 13.20
C SER A 308 13.90 -6.16 12.44
N LYS A 309 13.87 -4.84 12.64
CA LYS A 309 12.95 -3.97 11.88
C LYS A 309 13.17 -4.19 10.38
N LYS A 310 12.09 -4.50 9.67
CA LYS A 310 12.09 -4.81 8.22
C LYS A 310 12.89 -6.07 7.82
N LYS A 311 13.32 -6.91 8.76
CA LYS A 311 14.00 -8.19 8.50
C LYS A 311 13.27 -9.36 9.16
N TYR A 312 12.56 -10.16 8.37
CA TYR A 312 11.81 -11.31 8.86
C TYR A 312 11.51 -12.31 7.74
N PHE A 313 11.34 -13.58 8.11
CA PHE A 313 10.97 -14.65 7.20
C PHE A 313 9.91 -15.56 7.82
N SER A 314 9.12 -16.21 6.96
CA SER A 314 8.03 -17.08 7.36
C SER A 314 7.55 -17.97 6.21
N ILE A 315 6.68 -18.93 6.55
CA ILE A 315 5.77 -19.58 5.61
C ILE A 315 4.49 -18.76 5.58
N SER A 316 4.11 -18.24 4.41
CA SER A 316 2.87 -17.48 4.25
C SER A 316 1.70 -18.37 3.82
N HIS A 317 0.52 -18.04 4.33
CA HIS A 317 -0.75 -18.65 4.00
C HIS A 317 -1.73 -17.54 3.60
N GLU A 318 -2.18 -17.57 2.35
CA GLU A 318 -3.12 -16.60 1.79
C GLU A 318 -4.56 -17.14 1.88
N ASP A 319 -5.01 -17.89 0.87
CA ASP A 319 -6.37 -18.46 0.82
C ASP A 319 -6.42 -19.93 1.27
N VAL A 320 -5.30 -20.65 1.11
CA VAL A 320 -5.17 -22.08 1.40
C VAL A 320 -3.95 -22.29 2.29
N VAL A 321 -4.09 -23.15 3.29
CA VAL A 321 -2.97 -23.53 4.15
C VAL A 321 -1.98 -24.36 3.34
N ASN A 322 -0.72 -23.94 3.33
CA ASN A 322 0.36 -24.63 2.66
C ASN A 322 1.66 -24.54 3.48
N PHE A 323 2.03 -25.65 4.12
CA PHE A 323 3.27 -25.75 4.90
C PHE A 323 4.50 -26.14 4.06
N ARG A 324 4.32 -26.41 2.76
CA ARG A 324 5.40 -26.77 1.84
C ARG A 324 5.39 -25.83 0.62
N PRO A 325 5.60 -24.52 0.82
CA PRO A 325 5.70 -23.60 -0.31
C PRO A 325 6.99 -23.83 -1.09
N ASN A 326 6.97 -23.50 -2.39
CA ASN A 326 8.18 -23.53 -3.21
C ASN A 326 9.20 -22.47 -2.75
N ASP A 327 8.71 -21.32 -2.29
CA ASP A 327 9.51 -20.19 -1.84
C ASP A 327 9.07 -19.74 -0.44
N LEU A 328 10.03 -19.41 0.43
CA LEU A 328 9.74 -18.81 1.73
C LEU A 328 9.39 -17.33 1.56
N PHE A 329 8.49 -16.85 2.42
CA PHE A 329 8.23 -15.44 2.53
C PHE A 329 9.39 -14.77 3.26
N MET A 330 10.07 -13.83 2.60
CA MET A 330 11.22 -13.12 3.16
C MET A 330 11.10 -11.62 2.92
N ARG A 331 11.43 -10.82 3.94
CA ARG A 331 11.59 -9.37 3.83
C ARG A 331 12.93 -8.96 4.41
N GLY A 332 13.74 -8.27 3.61
CA GLY A 332 14.99 -7.61 4.05
C GLY A 332 16.08 -8.55 4.55
N ILE A 333 15.99 -9.84 4.26
CA ILE A 333 17.00 -10.85 4.57
C ILE A 333 17.86 -11.02 3.33
N ASP A 334 19.17 -10.99 3.55
CA ASP A 334 20.17 -11.23 2.52
C ASP A 334 20.30 -12.76 2.39
N THR A 335 19.93 -13.29 1.22
CA THR A 335 19.97 -14.73 0.89
C THR A 335 21.19 -15.10 0.09
#